data_AF-A0A9N9I4J0-F1
#
_entry.id   AF-A0A9N9I4J0-F1
#
_cell.length_a   1.000
_cell.length_b   1.000
_cell.length_c   1.000
_cell.angle_alpha   90.00
_cell.angle_beta   90.00
_cell.angle_gamma   90.00
#
_symmetry.space_group_name_H-M   'P 1'
#
loop_
_entity.id
_entity.type
_entity.pdbx_description
1 polymer ?
#
loop_
_entity_poly.entity_id
_entity_poly.type
_entity_poly.pdbx_seq_one_letter_code
_entity_poly.pdbx_strand_id
1 'polypeptide(L)'
;MNPPPHNQFATYDELLEYVHAFYKAQGYAITTKRSRSDLKGEIKNITLGCDRSGLYRNRSNLTDDTRYKKTASRLIDCPFELFGTRHNNLWYLEIQNLKHIHDASTEMSGHPIIRRLNIEQRKMVKQMAAASTRSH
;
A
#
# COMPACT_ATOMS: atom_id res chain seq x y z
N MET A 1 16.37 8.07 3.08
CA MET A 1 14.92 8.38 3.13
C MET A 1 14.66 9.20 4.38
N ASN A 2 13.81 10.22 4.29
CA ASN A 2 13.50 11.11 5.41
C ASN A 2 12.27 10.61 6.17
N PRO A 3 12.27 10.63 7.51
CA PRO A 3 11.08 10.28 8.30
C PRO A 3 9.96 11.29 8.07
N PRO A 4 8.68 10.87 8.09
CA PRO A 4 7.55 11.78 8.04
C PRO A 4 7.56 12.72 9.27
N PRO A 5 7.49 14.04 9.10
CA PRO A 5 7.47 14.98 10.22
C PRO A 5 6.11 15.04 10.94
N HIS A 6 5.03 14.81 10.20
CA HIS A 6 3.67 14.78 10.74
C HIS A 6 3.24 13.35 11.05
N ASN A 7 2.61 13.16 12.22
CA ASN A 7 2.29 11.84 12.77
C ASN A 7 0.88 11.71 13.34
N GLN A 8 0.01 12.72 13.22
CA GLN A 8 -1.35 12.69 13.76
C GLN A 8 -2.37 13.01 12.67
N PHE A 9 -3.49 12.30 12.63
CA PHE A 9 -4.50 12.44 11.57
C PHE A 9 -5.89 12.29 12.15
N ALA A 10 -6.88 12.97 11.56
CA ALA A 10 -8.27 12.85 12.00
C ALA A 10 -8.88 11.52 11.55
N THR A 11 -8.46 10.99 10.40
CA THR A 11 -9.04 9.78 9.82
C THR A 11 -7.99 8.79 9.32
N TYR A 12 -8.44 7.55 9.12
CA TYR A 12 -7.66 6.48 8.52
C TYR A 12 -7.22 6.82 7.09
N ASP A 13 -8.14 7.38 6.30
CA ASP A 13 -7.89 7.72 4.91
C ASP A 13 -6.87 8.85 4.80
N GLU A 14 -6.97 9.87 5.67
CA GLU A 14 -6.01 10.97 5.73
C GLU A 14 -4.58 10.49 6.07
N LEU A 15 -4.44 9.58 7.04
CA LEU A 15 -3.16 8.94 7.36
C LEU A 15 -2.60 8.21 6.13
N LEU A 16 -3.42 7.40 5.46
CA LEU A 16 -2.99 6.65 4.28
C LEU A 16 -2.60 7.54 3.11
N GLU A 17 -3.39 8.57 2.82
CA GLU A 17 -3.12 9.52 1.74
C GLU A 17 -1.81 10.26 1.99
N TYR A 18 -1.61 10.74 3.23
CA TYR A 18 -0.36 11.38 3.62
C TYR A 18 0.85 10.45 3.47
N VAL A 19 0.78 9.22 3.99
CA VAL A 19 1.86 8.24 3.85
C VAL A 19 2.11 7.95 2.37
N HIS A 20 1.09 7.64 1.58
CA HIS A 20 1.29 7.38 0.16
C HIS A 20 1.92 8.57 -0.57
N ALA A 21 1.48 9.80 -0.32
CA ALA A 21 2.04 10.99 -0.95
C ALA A 21 3.50 11.22 -0.55
N PHE A 22 3.81 11.16 0.75
CA PHE A 22 5.14 11.45 1.29
C PHE A 22 6.20 10.46 0.78
N TYR A 23 5.89 9.17 0.78
CA TYR A 23 6.82 8.15 0.32
C TYR A 23 6.89 8.04 -1.20
N LYS A 24 5.77 8.31 -1.90
CA LYS A 24 5.75 8.40 -3.35
C LYS A 24 6.68 9.49 -3.87
N ALA A 25 6.69 10.66 -3.22
CA ALA A 25 7.61 11.76 -3.55
C ALA A 25 9.09 11.36 -3.37
N GLN A 26 9.37 10.37 -2.53
CA GLN A 26 10.71 9.82 -2.29
C GLN A 26 11.01 8.57 -3.13
N GLY A 27 10.13 8.19 -4.07
CA GLY A 27 10.33 7.04 -4.95
C GLY A 27 10.03 5.68 -4.31
N TYR A 28 9.31 5.66 -3.19
CA TYR A 28 8.90 4.43 -2.51
C TYR A 28 7.38 4.24 -2.57
N ALA A 29 6.95 3.01 -2.84
CA ALA A 29 5.56 2.63 -2.79
C ALA A 29 5.27 1.91 -1.47
N ILE A 30 4.28 2.41 -0.73
CA ILE A 30 3.85 1.85 0.57
C ILE A 30 2.49 1.17 0.40
N THR A 31 2.30 0.08 1.13
CA THR A 31 1.11 -0.78 1.09
C THR A 31 0.68 -1.18 2.50
N THR A 32 -0.60 -1.46 2.70
CA THR A 32 -1.09 -2.04 3.96
C THR A 32 -0.74 -3.53 4.01
N LYS A 33 0.17 -3.91 4.90
CA LYS A 33 0.56 -5.31 5.18
C LYS A 33 -0.52 -6.04 5.99
N ARG A 34 -1.07 -5.37 7.00
CA ARG A 34 -2.05 -5.93 7.93
C ARG A 34 -2.95 -4.83 8.47
N SER A 35 -4.21 -5.13 8.70
CA SER A 35 -5.11 -4.34 9.52
C SER A 35 -5.66 -5.21 10.65
N ARG A 36 -5.99 -4.60 11.80
CA ARG A 36 -6.75 -5.24 12.87
C ARG A 36 -7.92 -4.35 13.26
N SER A 37 -9.09 -4.96 13.38
CA SER A 37 -10.28 -4.30 13.87
C SER A 37 -10.48 -4.52 15.36
N ASP A 38 -11.22 -3.63 16.00
CA ASP A 38 -11.76 -3.82 17.35
C ASP A 38 -13.00 -4.73 17.34
N LEU A 39 -13.59 -4.94 18.52
CA LEU A 39 -14.78 -5.77 18.70
C LEU A 39 -16.02 -5.24 17.96
N LYS A 40 -16.03 -3.97 17.57
CA LYS A 40 -17.11 -3.35 16.80
C LYS A 40 -16.90 -3.48 15.28
N GLY A 41 -15.80 -4.10 14.86
CA GLY A 41 -15.44 -4.26 13.44
C GLY A 41 -14.66 -3.08 12.85
N GLU A 42 -14.44 -2.03 13.64
CA GLU A 42 -13.76 -0.81 13.20
C GLU A 42 -12.25 -0.98 13.24
N ILE A 43 -11.52 -0.43 12.25
CA ILE A 43 -10.06 -0.56 12.19
C ILE A 43 -9.44 0.14 13.41
N LYS A 44 -8.70 -0.62 14.22
CA LYS A 44 -7.97 -0.14 15.40
C LYS A 44 -6.51 0.14 15.10
N ASN A 45 -5.86 -0.70 14.29
CA ASN A 45 -4.49 -0.49 13.88
C ASN A 45 -4.19 -1.08 12.50
N ILE A 46 -3.13 -0.58 11.90
CA ILE A 46 -2.59 -1.00 10.61
C ILE A 46 -1.08 -1.10 10.66
N THR A 47 -0.55 -2.07 9.95
CA THR A 47 0.88 -2.17 9.63
C THR A 47 1.03 -1.83 8.16
N LEU A 48 1.85 -0.82 7.86
CA LEU A 48 2.21 -0.41 6.51
C LEU A 48 3.63 -0.88 6.19
N GLY A 49 3.89 -1.25 4.94
CA GLY A 49 5.21 -1.66 4.49
C GLY A 49 5.46 -1.35 3.02
N CYS A 50 6.69 -1.56 2.58
CA CYS A 50 7.07 -1.32 1.20
C CYS A 50 6.33 -2.30 0.27
N ASP A 51 6.04 -1.89 -0.96
CA ASP A 51 5.48 -2.75 -2.01
C ASP A 51 6.38 -3.97 -2.32
N ARG A 52 7.68 -3.88 -2.00
CA ARG A 52 8.66 -4.95 -2.11
C ARG A 52 8.87 -5.76 -0.81
N SER A 53 8.05 -5.51 0.23
CA SER A 53 8.10 -6.26 1.49
C SER A 53 7.51 -7.66 1.37
N GLY A 54 7.99 -8.59 2.20
CA GLY A 54 7.54 -9.97 2.25
C GLY A 54 8.26 -10.89 1.26
N LEU A 55 7.93 -12.17 1.36
CA LEU A 55 8.48 -13.25 0.54
C LEU A 55 7.40 -13.82 -0.37
N TYR A 56 7.79 -14.13 -1.60
CA TYR A 56 6.90 -14.87 -2.51
C TYR A 56 6.62 -16.25 -1.93
N ARG A 57 5.34 -16.59 -1.77
CA ARG A 57 4.89 -17.92 -1.37
C ARG A 57 4.42 -18.68 -2.60
N ASN A 58 5.14 -19.74 -2.94
CA ASN A 58 4.74 -20.65 -4.01
C ASN A 58 3.53 -21.48 -3.60
N ARG A 59 2.32 -20.97 -3.85
CA ARG A 59 1.06 -21.66 -3.51
C ARG A 59 0.73 -22.83 -4.45
N SER A 60 1.32 -22.86 -5.64
CA SER A 60 1.01 -23.83 -6.68
C SER A 60 2.01 -25.00 -6.71
N ASN A 61 3.00 -25.03 -5.80
CA ASN A 61 4.10 -26.00 -5.77
C ASN A 61 4.81 -26.18 -7.12
N LEU A 62 4.78 -25.16 -7.98
CA LEU A 62 5.41 -25.20 -9.30
C LEU A 62 6.91 -24.96 -9.15
N THR A 63 7.73 -25.90 -9.61
CA THR A 63 9.18 -25.72 -9.79
C THR A 63 9.45 -24.79 -10.97
N ASP A 64 10.67 -24.24 -11.09
CA ASP A 64 11.01 -23.39 -12.25
C ASP A 64 10.86 -24.15 -13.58
N ASP A 65 11.06 -25.48 -13.57
CA ASP A 65 10.86 -26.37 -14.72
C ASP A 65 9.38 -26.54 -15.12
N THR A 66 8.46 -26.49 -14.16
CA THR A 66 7.02 -26.69 -14.41
C THR A 66 6.26 -25.38 -14.60
N ARG A 67 6.96 -24.25 -14.49
CA ARG A 67 6.37 -22.91 -14.55
C ARG A 67 6.44 -22.33 -15.97
N TYR A 68 5.29 -22.25 -16.63
CA TYR A 68 5.19 -21.67 -17.99
C TYR A 68 5.56 -20.17 -18.07
N LYS A 69 5.32 -19.39 -17.01
CA LYS A 69 5.66 -17.95 -16.95
C LYS A 69 6.73 -17.69 -15.90
N LYS A 70 7.92 -17.28 -16.32
CA LYS A 70 9.00 -16.81 -15.44
C LYS A 70 8.75 -15.36 -15.00
N THR A 71 7.82 -15.16 -14.06
CA THR A 71 7.66 -13.85 -13.41
C THR A 71 8.63 -13.74 -12.23
N ALA A 72 9.58 -12.81 -12.34
CA ALA A 72 10.37 -12.38 -11.20
C ALA A 72 9.43 -11.74 -10.16
N SER A 73 9.47 -12.22 -8.92
CA SER A 73 8.79 -11.55 -7.81
C SER A 73 9.49 -10.21 -7.57
N ARG A 74 8.73 -9.12 -7.49
CA ARG A 74 9.26 -7.81 -7.06
C ARG A 74 9.55 -7.76 -5.55
N LEU A 75 9.09 -8.77 -4.80
CA LEU A 75 9.29 -8.88 -3.36
C LEU A 75 10.72 -9.33 -3.06
N ILE A 76 11.39 -8.58 -2.19
CA ILE A 76 12.77 -8.84 -1.76
C ILE A 76 12.88 -8.90 -0.23
N ASP A 77 11.74 -9.02 0.44
CA ASP A 77 11.62 -8.93 1.90
C ASP A 77 12.14 -7.62 2.50
N CYS A 78 11.78 -6.49 1.86
CA CYS A 78 12.15 -5.17 2.38
C CYS A 78 11.61 -4.98 3.81
N PRO A 79 12.47 -4.64 4.80
CA PRO A 79 12.10 -4.62 6.21
C PRO A 79 11.39 -3.32 6.64
N PHE A 80 11.27 -2.35 5.72
CA PHE A 80 10.54 -1.10 5.93
C PHE A 80 9.13 -1.35 6.51
N GLU A 81 8.81 -0.62 7.58
CA GLU A 81 7.56 -0.77 8.31
C GLU A 81 7.14 0.51 9.06
N LEU A 82 5.86 0.85 8.95
CA LEU A 82 5.20 1.86 9.77
C LEU A 82 3.99 1.22 10.47
N PHE A 83 3.60 1.82 11.59
CA PHE A 83 2.45 1.40 12.36
C PHE A 83 1.48 2.56 12.50
N GLY A 84 0.23 2.35 12.08
CA GLY A 84 -0.86 3.31 12.29
C GLY A 84 -1.76 2.80 13.41
N THR A 85 -2.01 3.61 14.44
CA THR A 85 -2.88 3.23 15.56
C THR A 85 -3.97 4.28 15.79
N ARG A 86 -5.17 3.82 16.12
CA ARG A 86 -6.30 4.68 16.46
C ARG A 86 -6.42 4.80 17.98
N HIS A 87 -6.33 6.00 18.51
CA HIS A 87 -6.50 6.32 19.92
C HIS A 87 -7.33 7.60 20.08
N ASN A 88 -8.39 7.55 20.90
CA ASN A 88 -9.31 8.68 21.13
C ASN A 88 -9.82 9.34 19.83
N ASN A 89 -10.25 8.52 18.87
CA ASN A 89 -10.70 8.94 17.54
C ASN A 89 -9.66 9.68 16.68
N LEU A 90 -8.39 9.69 17.09
CA LEU A 90 -7.28 10.21 16.30
C LEU A 90 -6.38 9.07 15.86
N TRP A 91 -5.79 9.23 14.69
CA TRP A 91 -4.86 8.29 14.10
C TRP A 91 -3.44 8.78 14.31
N TYR A 92 -2.56 7.89 14.77
CA TYR A 92 -1.16 8.18 15.01
C TYR A 92 -0.29 7.28 14.13
N LEU A 93 0.73 7.88 13.50
CA LEU A 93 1.71 7.18 12.69
C LEU A 93 3.02 7.04 13.47
N GLU A 94 3.43 5.80 13.66
CA GLU A 94 4.68 5.43 14.30
C GLU A 94 5.61 4.77 13.29
N ILE A 95 6.89 5.10 13.42
CA ILE A 95 7.94 4.52 12.61
C ILE A 95 8.45 3.27 13.33
N GLN A 96 8.30 2.09 12.71
CA GLN A 96 8.85 0.84 13.25
C GLN A 96 10.21 0.54 12.62
N ASN A 97 10.34 0.72 11.31
CA ASN A 97 11.60 0.54 10.59
C ASN A 97 11.65 1.39 9.31
N LEU A 98 12.64 2.29 9.20
CA LEU A 98 12.85 3.14 8.02
C LEU A 98 13.79 2.53 6.98
N LYS A 99 14.38 1.36 7.27
CA LYS A 99 15.40 0.78 6.40
C LYS A 99 14.76 0.16 5.15
N HIS A 100 15.21 0.65 4.00
CA HIS A 100 15.08 -0.05 2.73
C HIS A 100 16.38 -0.79 2.41
N ILE A 101 16.26 -1.95 1.78
CA ILE A 101 17.39 -2.73 1.24
C ILE A 101 17.48 -2.60 -0.28
N HIS A 102 16.84 -1.56 -0.82
CA HIS A 102 16.83 -1.24 -2.24
C HIS A 102 16.72 0.26 -2.42
N ASP A 103 17.18 0.73 -3.58
CA ASP A 103 17.09 2.13 -3.94
C ASP A 103 15.65 2.55 -4.26
N ALA A 104 15.43 3.85 -4.17
CA ALA A 104 14.21 4.50 -4.63
C ALA A 104 13.99 4.21 -6.11
N SER A 105 12.73 4.08 -6.51
CA SER A 105 12.37 3.87 -7.91
C SER A 105 12.48 5.18 -8.68
N THR A 106 13.16 5.16 -9.83
CA THR A 106 13.20 6.29 -10.78
C THR A 106 11.87 6.45 -11.52
N GLU A 107 11.21 5.33 -11.85
CA GLU A 107 9.88 5.33 -12.46
C GLU A 107 8.80 4.84 -11.49
N MET A 108 8.01 5.78 -10.96
CA MET A 108 6.86 5.46 -10.10
C MET A 108 5.62 5.02 -10.89
N SER A 109 5.57 5.34 -12.19
CA SER A 109 4.50 4.93 -13.10
C SER A 109 4.43 3.41 -13.30
N GLY A 110 5.52 2.67 -13.10
CA GLY A 110 5.58 1.21 -13.24
C GLY A 110 5.07 0.42 -12.02
N HIS A 111 4.65 1.09 -10.95
CA HIS A 111 4.19 0.44 -9.72
C HIS A 111 2.67 0.24 -9.73
N PRO A 112 2.17 -1.01 -9.73
CA PRO A 112 0.73 -1.29 -9.79
C PRO A 112 -0.08 -0.62 -8.67
N ILE A 113 0.51 -0.49 -7.48
CA ILE A 113 -0.15 0.15 -6.34
C ILE A 113 -0.35 1.66 -6.55
N ILE A 114 0.57 2.32 -7.25
CA ILE A 114 0.50 3.76 -7.54
C ILE A 114 -0.54 4.05 -8.63
N ARG A 115 -0.73 3.12 -9.56
CA ARG A 115 -1.80 3.19 -10.57
C ARG A 115 -3.18 2.88 -10.00
N ARG A 116 -3.27 2.42 -8.75
CA ARG A 116 -4.53 1.98 -8.17
C ARG A 116 -5.42 3.20 -7.91
N LEU A 117 -6.53 3.28 -8.63
CA LEU A 117 -7.54 4.34 -8.44
C LEU A 117 -8.00 4.36 -6.97
N ASN A 118 -8.10 5.56 -6.41
CA ASN A 118 -8.69 5.78 -5.08
C ASN A 118 -10.20 5.49 -5.11
N ILE A 119 -10.85 5.51 -3.95
CA ILE A 119 -12.25 5.11 -3.81
C ILE A 119 -13.16 6.01 -4.68
N GLU A 120 -12.93 7.32 -4.68
CA GLU A 120 -13.72 8.28 -5.45
C GLU A 120 -13.51 8.13 -6.96
N GLN A 121 -12.27 7.96 -7.41
CA GLN A 121 -11.97 7.65 -8.81
C GLN A 121 -12.60 6.33 -9.26
N ARG A 122 -12.66 5.31 -8.40
CA ARG A 122 -13.39 4.07 -8.71
C ARG A 122 -14.89 4.29 -8.79
N LYS A 123 -15.47 5.11 -7.89
CA LYS A 123 -16.90 5.47 -7.97
C LYS A 123 -17.21 6.22 -9.26
N MET A 124 -16.37 7.18 -9.64
CA MET A 124 -16.51 7.95 -10.87
C MET A 124 -16.38 7.06 -12.12
N VAL A 125 -15.39 6.16 -12.17
CA VAL A 125 -15.25 5.18 -13.28
C VAL A 125 -16.46 4.25 -13.35
N LYS A 126 -17.00 3.79 -12.21
CA LYS A 126 -18.24 2.99 -12.19
C LYS A 126 -19.44 3.78 -12.75
N GLN A 127 -19.56 5.05 -12.40
CA GLN A 127 -20.62 5.93 -12.92
C GLN A 127 -20.47 6.18 -14.42
N MET A 128 -19.27 6.46 -14.91
CA MET A 128 -18.99 6.63 -16.34
C MET A 128 -19.24 5.35 -17.14
N ALA A 129 -18.82 4.18 -16.62
CA ALA A 129 -19.08 2.88 -17.25
C ALA A 129 -20.58 2.54 -17.33
N ALA A 130 -21.36 2.91 -16.31
CA ALA A 130 -22.81 2.74 -16.31
C ALA A 130 -23.53 3.72 -17.27
N ALA A 131 -22.95 4.91 -17.50
CA ALA A 131 -23.48 5.90 -18.45
C ALA A 131 -23.17 5.54 -19.91
N SER A 132 -22.06 4.83 -20.17
CA SER A 132 -21.61 4.51 -21.52
C SER A 132 -22.24 3.23 -22.12
N THR A 133 -22.98 2.44 -21.33
CA THR A 133 -23.69 1.22 -21.80
C THR A 133 -25.13 1.45 -22.23
N ARG A 134 -25.57 2.72 -22.36
CA ARG A 134 -26.84 3.10 -22.99
C ARG A 134 -26.58 4.08 -24.13
N SER A 135 -26.09 3.60 -25.27
CA SER A 135 -26.23 4.29 -26.55
C SER A 135 -26.06 3.27 -27.69
N HIS A 136 -27.20 3.00 -28.32
CA HIS A 136 -27.47 2.25 -29.56
C HIS A 136 -27.20 0.74 -29.61
#